data_AF-A0AA38XPC9-F1
#
_entry.id   AF-A0AA38XPC9-F1
#
_cell.length_a   1.000
_cell.length_b   1.000
_cell.length_c   1.000
_cell.angle_alpha   90.00
_cell.angle_beta   90.00
_cell.angle_gamma   90.00
#
_symmetry.space_group_name_H-M   'P 1'
#
loop_
_entity.id
_entity.type
_entity.pdbx_description
1 polymer ?
#
loop_
_entity_poly.entity_id
_entity_poly.type
_entity_poly.pdbx_seq_one_letter_code
_entity_poly.pdbx_strand_id
1 'polypeptide(L)'
;MSRGRIDTHHHVVPPFYKEALERGKGDPSGSWTPTWTLAEDDKFSSTLGISTTIFSLTAPGPDTLEGEGAAKLARQTNEYLASLRDENPSRYGFFAAMPTLTNTSAALAEIAYALDELKADGVTLFTRYGEGHTYLGHADLIPIWKALNDREAVVFIHPTHAVDTTLVAPNLPQPITDYPHETTRAAVHLIASNTLKEHASKCKIILSHAGGTLPYIANRVTALPDVGMLDKSREEILAEIGSFYFDLALSSSQETIQLLLHYTTPDHLLFGSDYPYAPPKLVTRFAEMLDKADLGDEIQRLINSENALKLFPRLRKA
;
A
#
# COMPACT_ATOMS: atom_id res chain seq x y z
N MET A 1 -9.37 -18.68 -21.24
CA MET A 1 -10.11 -18.26 -20.03
C MET A 1 -9.34 -17.08 -19.46
N SER A 2 -9.99 -15.93 -19.20
CA SER A 2 -9.29 -14.83 -18.51
C SER A 2 -8.89 -15.30 -17.12
N ARG A 3 -7.65 -15.01 -16.71
CA ARG A 3 -7.18 -15.25 -15.35
C ARG A 3 -8.01 -14.40 -14.38
N GLY A 4 -8.27 -14.91 -13.18
CA GLY A 4 -9.01 -14.16 -12.16
C GLY A 4 -8.26 -12.91 -11.68
N ARG A 5 -8.91 -12.11 -10.84
CA ARG A 5 -8.32 -10.88 -10.29
C ARG A 5 -7.09 -11.22 -9.43
N ILE A 6 -6.12 -10.31 -9.40
CA ILE A 6 -5.03 -10.32 -8.41
C ILE A 6 -5.24 -9.11 -7.52
N ASP A 7 -5.49 -9.35 -6.24
CA ASP A 7 -5.78 -8.32 -5.25
C ASP A 7 -4.48 -7.88 -4.58
N THR A 8 -4.03 -6.64 -4.87
CA THR A 8 -2.80 -6.07 -4.30
C THR A 8 -3.05 -5.19 -3.08
N HIS A 9 -4.29 -5.10 -2.61
CA HIS A 9 -4.63 -4.35 -1.40
C HIS A 9 -5.59 -5.19 -0.58
N HIS A 10 -5.03 -6.09 0.23
CA HIS A 10 -5.78 -7.04 1.03
C HIS A 10 -5.05 -7.23 2.36
N HIS A 11 -5.78 -7.03 3.46
CA HIS A 11 -5.22 -7.03 4.79
C HIS A 11 -5.39 -8.38 5.47
N VAL A 12 -4.42 -8.74 6.29
CA VAL A 12 -4.54 -9.82 7.26
C VAL A 12 -4.67 -9.26 8.67
N VAL A 13 -5.45 -9.95 9.52
CA VAL A 13 -5.52 -9.66 10.96
C VAL A 13 -5.36 -10.96 11.74
N PRO A 14 -4.15 -11.54 11.81
CA PRO A 14 -3.93 -12.78 12.55
C PRO A 14 -4.31 -12.62 14.04
N PRO A 15 -4.79 -13.68 14.72
CA PRO A 15 -5.17 -13.59 16.13
C PRO A 15 -4.05 -13.03 17.03
N PHE A 16 -2.80 -13.44 16.81
CA PHE A 16 -1.66 -12.94 17.59
C PHE A 16 -1.40 -11.44 17.38
N TYR A 17 -1.72 -10.90 16.20
CA TYR A 17 -1.60 -9.46 15.93
C TYR A 17 -2.70 -8.69 16.65
N LYS A 18 -3.94 -9.19 16.60
CA LYS A 18 -5.06 -8.61 17.34
C LYS A 18 -4.77 -8.58 18.85
N GLU A 19 -4.28 -9.68 19.41
CA GLU A 19 -3.84 -9.74 20.81
C GLU A 19 -2.68 -8.78 21.11
N ALA A 20 -1.74 -8.59 20.18
CA ALA A 20 -0.67 -7.60 20.33
C ALA A 20 -1.22 -6.16 20.33
N LEU A 21 -2.17 -5.86 19.44
CA LEU A 21 -2.83 -4.56 19.37
C LEU A 21 -3.59 -4.24 20.66
N GLU A 22 -4.35 -5.20 21.18
CA GLU A 22 -5.10 -5.08 22.44
C GLU A 22 -4.20 -4.93 23.67
N ARG A 23 -3.02 -5.58 23.68
CA ARG A 23 -2.01 -5.40 24.74
C ARG A 23 -1.21 -4.10 24.61
N GLY A 24 -1.09 -3.58 23.39
CA GLY A 24 -0.39 -2.34 23.08
C GLY A 24 -1.26 -1.11 23.32
N LYS A 25 -1.09 -0.10 22.47
CA LYS A 25 -1.84 1.16 22.54
C LYS A 25 -3.21 1.11 21.82
N GLY A 26 -3.62 -0.06 21.31
CA GLY A 26 -4.75 -0.18 20.38
C GLY A 26 -4.45 0.46 19.02
N ASP A 27 -5.49 0.60 18.17
CA ASP A 27 -5.40 1.44 16.98
C ASP A 27 -5.49 2.92 17.41
N PRO A 28 -4.45 3.75 17.20
CA PRO A 28 -4.45 5.14 17.63
C PRO A 28 -5.52 6.01 16.96
N SER A 29 -6.06 5.57 15.81
CA SER A 29 -7.17 6.26 15.15
C SER A 29 -8.52 5.98 15.82
N GLY A 30 -8.57 5.07 16.79
CA GLY A 30 -9.81 4.58 17.40
C GLY A 30 -10.65 3.69 16.46
N SER A 31 -10.05 3.18 15.37
CA SER A 31 -10.75 2.29 14.45
C SER A 31 -11.04 0.93 15.10
N TRP A 32 -12.03 0.24 14.55
CA TRP A 32 -12.35 -1.13 14.93
C TRP A 32 -11.38 -2.10 14.25
N THR A 33 -11.09 -3.23 14.91
CA THR A 33 -10.26 -4.30 14.35
C THR A 33 -11.14 -5.49 13.97
N PRO A 34 -11.22 -5.85 12.67
CA PRO A 34 -12.00 -7.00 12.24
C PRO A 34 -11.51 -8.31 12.82
N THR A 35 -12.43 -9.27 12.91
CA THR A 35 -12.02 -10.68 12.94
C THR A 35 -11.68 -11.09 11.52
N TRP A 36 -10.63 -11.88 11.38
CA TRP A 36 -10.15 -12.35 10.10
C TRP A 36 -9.78 -13.83 10.20
N THR A 37 -10.14 -14.59 9.18
CA THR A 37 -9.73 -15.98 9.01
C THR A 37 -9.50 -16.27 7.53
N LEU A 38 -8.57 -17.18 7.23
CA LEU A 38 -8.31 -17.59 5.85
C LEU A 38 -9.55 -18.20 5.17
N ALA A 39 -10.45 -18.81 5.94
CA ALA A 39 -11.71 -19.35 5.42
C ALA A 39 -12.68 -18.25 4.97
N GLU A 40 -12.72 -17.11 5.68
CA GLU A 40 -13.52 -15.95 5.29
C GLU A 40 -12.91 -15.22 4.10
N ASP A 41 -11.58 -15.09 4.04
CA ASP A 41 -10.86 -14.60 2.86
C ASP A 41 -11.18 -15.42 1.63
N ASP A 42 -11.16 -16.74 1.76
CA ASP A 42 -11.42 -17.66 0.65
C ASP A 42 -12.83 -17.50 0.11
N LYS A 43 -13.80 -17.38 1.01
CA LYS A 43 -15.18 -17.12 0.66
C LYS A 43 -15.33 -15.77 -0.05
N PHE A 44 -14.74 -14.72 0.51
CA PHE A 44 -14.77 -13.38 -0.08
C PHE A 44 -14.09 -13.36 -1.46
N SER A 45 -12.89 -13.91 -1.59
CA SER A 45 -12.10 -13.96 -2.82
C SER A 45 -12.88 -14.68 -3.94
N SER A 46 -13.57 -15.76 -3.59
CA SER A 46 -14.42 -16.50 -4.53
C SER A 46 -15.59 -15.64 -5.06
N THR A 47 -16.16 -14.75 -4.25
CA THR A 47 -17.28 -13.89 -4.70
C THR A 47 -16.88 -12.84 -5.73
N LEU A 48 -15.61 -12.42 -5.73
CA LEU A 48 -15.09 -11.40 -6.65
C LEU A 48 -14.23 -11.99 -7.77
N GLY A 49 -14.08 -13.31 -7.81
CA GLY A 49 -13.19 -13.98 -8.77
C GLY A 49 -11.72 -13.61 -8.56
N ILE A 50 -11.31 -13.35 -7.31
CA ILE A 50 -9.92 -13.13 -6.93
C ILE A 50 -9.21 -14.48 -6.94
N SER A 51 -8.25 -14.61 -7.85
CA SER A 51 -7.43 -15.81 -8.03
C SER A 51 -6.15 -15.78 -7.21
N THR A 52 -5.63 -14.60 -6.94
CA THR A 52 -4.45 -14.41 -6.09
C THR A 52 -4.64 -13.21 -5.17
N THR A 53 -4.29 -13.36 -3.91
CA THR A 53 -4.29 -12.30 -2.91
C THR A 53 -2.86 -12.00 -2.47
N ILE A 54 -2.45 -10.74 -2.52
CA ILE A 54 -1.21 -10.26 -1.91
C ILE A 54 -1.54 -9.67 -0.55
N PHE A 55 -1.27 -10.44 0.49
CA PHE A 55 -1.55 -10.06 1.87
C PHE A 55 -0.63 -8.93 2.34
N SER A 56 -1.16 -8.04 3.17
CA SER A 56 -0.39 -7.05 3.91
C SER A 56 -0.90 -6.97 5.34
N LEU A 57 -0.03 -6.65 6.29
CA LEU A 57 -0.48 -6.35 7.64
C LEU A 57 -1.12 -4.97 7.67
N THR A 58 -2.33 -4.89 8.22
CA THR A 58 -3.08 -3.64 8.37
C THR A 58 -2.35 -2.59 9.20
N ALA A 59 -2.68 -1.31 8.98
CA ALA A 59 -2.36 -0.23 9.92
C ALA A 59 -2.91 -0.54 11.33
N PRO A 60 -2.22 -0.12 12.40
CA PRO A 60 -0.97 0.66 12.42
C PRO A 60 0.30 -0.23 12.29
N GLY A 61 0.12 -1.51 12.02
CA GLY A 61 1.17 -2.51 11.92
C GLY A 61 1.94 -2.72 13.23
N PRO A 62 3.21 -3.16 13.14
CA PRO A 62 3.97 -3.56 14.32
C PRO A 62 4.36 -2.39 15.24
N ASP A 63 4.28 -1.14 14.76
CA ASP A 63 4.64 0.09 15.52
C ASP A 63 3.66 0.40 16.67
N THR A 64 2.65 -0.44 16.87
CA THR A 64 1.77 -0.46 18.03
C THR A 64 2.46 -0.93 19.31
N LEU A 65 3.59 -1.64 19.14
CA LEU A 65 4.50 -2.06 20.20
C LEU A 65 5.79 -1.23 20.14
N GLU A 66 6.50 -1.13 21.25
CA GLU A 66 7.76 -0.39 21.33
C GLU A 66 8.98 -1.32 21.20
N GLY A 67 10.06 -0.79 20.61
CA GLY A 67 11.38 -1.42 20.57
C GLY A 67 11.38 -2.83 19.98
N GLU A 68 11.93 -3.80 20.74
CA GLU A 68 12.01 -5.20 20.31
C GLU A 68 10.64 -5.85 20.08
N GLY A 69 9.58 -5.36 20.73
CA GLY A 69 8.23 -5.89 20.56
C GLY A 69 7.74 -5.73 19.12
N ALA A 70 7.93 -4.54 18.54
CA ALA A 70 7.60 -4.25 17.14
C ALA A 70 8.38 -5.14 16.18
N ALA A 71 9.69 -5.29 16.39
CA ALA A 71 10.53 -6.13 15.54
C ALA A 71 10.12 -7.62 15.59
N LYS A 72 9.84 -8.15 16.78
CA LYS A 72 9.36 -9.53 16.95
C LYS A 72 7.98 -9.74 16.30
N LEU A 73 7.08 -8.77 16.42
CA LEU A 73 5.75 -8.84 15.80
C LEU A 73 5.82 -8.76 14.28
N ALA A 74 6.68 -7.90 13.73
CA ALA A 74 6.96 -7.85 12.29
C ALA A 74 7.47 -9.20 11.78
N ARG A 75 8.50 -9.74 12.45
CA ARG A 75 9.08 -11.05 12.13
C ARG A 75 8.05 -12.17 12.16
N GLN A 76 7.30 -12.27 13.25
CA GLN A 76 6.26 -13.30 13.43
C GLN A 76 5.17 -13.19 12.34
N THR A 77 4.77 -11.97 11.99
CA THR A 77 3.83 -11.73 10.90
C THR A 77 4.39 -12.19 9.57
N ASN A 78 5.63 -11.84 9.26
CA ASN A 78 6.26 -12.19 7.99
C ASN A 78 6.44 -13.70 7.83
N GLU A 79 6.84 -14.40 8.90
CA GLU A 79 6.94 -15.86 8.89
C GLU A 79 5.58 -16.54 8.73
N TYR A 80 4.55 -16.01 9.36
CA TYR A 80 3.17 -16.49 9.18
C TYR A 80 2.67 -16.27 7.74
N LEU A 81 2.89 -15.09 7.17
CA LEU A 81 2.48 -14.80 5.79
C LEU A 81 3.27 -15.62 4.77
N ALA A 82 4.55 -15.86 5.03
CA ALA A 82 5.37 -16.78 4.24
C ALA A 82 4.82 -18.20 4.29
N SER A 83 4.41 -18.71 5.46
CA SER A 83 3.83 -20.05 5.56
C SER A 83 2.51 -20.16 4.78
N LEU A 84 1.62 -19.15 4.87
CA LEU A 84 0.38 -19.13 4.07
C LEU A 84 0.66 -19.17 2.56
N ARG A 85 1.62 -18.34 2.11
CA ARG A 85 2.06 -18.36 0.70
C ARG A 85 2.62 -19.71 0.30
N ASP A 86 3.47 -20.31 1.12
CA ASP A 86 4.17 -21.56 0.77
C ASP A 86 3.21 -22.76 0.71
N GLU A 87 2.12 -22.73 1.50
CA GLU A 87 1.03 -23.70 1.42
C GLU A 87 0.20 -23.58 0.11
N ASN A 88 0.07 -22.37 -0.45
CA ASN A 88 -0.65 -22.16 -1.71
C ASN A 88 -0.03 -21.02 -2.57
N PRO A 89 1.11 -21.28 -3.22
CA PRO A 89 1.93 -20.22 -3.83
C PRO A 89 1.31 -19.58 -5.08
N SER A 90 0.35 -20.24 -5.74
CA SER A 90 -0.42 -19.64 -6.84
C SER A 90 -1.50 -18.68 -6.35
N ARG A 91 -2.00 -18.90 -5.13
CA ARG A 91 -3.16 -18.18 -4.58
C ARG A 91 -2.76 -17.06 -3.64
N TYR A 92 -1.62 -17.16 -2.98
CA TYR A 92 -1.21 -16.14 -2.03
C TYR A 92 0.16 -15.56 -2.35
N GLY A 93 0.34 -14.33 -1.87
CA GLY A 93 1.57 -13.58 -1.77
C GLY A 93 1.51 -12.67 -0.58
N PHE A 94 2.59 -11.95 -0.32
CA PHE A 94 2.55 -10.96 0.74
C PHE A 94 3.57 -9.84 0.58
N PHE A 95 3.17 -8.67 1.04
CA PHE A 95 4.05 -7.58 1.41
C PHE A 95 4.47 -7.75 2.86
N ALA A 96 5.77 -7.73 3.11
CA ALA A 96 6.31 -7.86 4.45
C ALA A 96 5.89 -6.69 5.33
N ALA A 97 5.44 -7.00 6.54
CA ALA A 97 5.27 -6.04 7.60
C ALA A 97 6.63 -5.55 8.08
N MET A 98 6.74 -4.25 8.31
CA MET A 98 7.97 -3.60 8.76
C MET A 98 7.87 -3.18 10.23
N PRO A 99 8.94 -3.34 11.04
CA PRO A 99 9.01 -2.61 12.30
C PRO A 99 9.07 -1.10 12.06
N THR A 100 9.09 -0.31 13.13
CA THR A 100 9.28 1.14 13.03
C THR A 100 10.51 1.48 12.17
N LEU A 101 10.33 2.35 11.18
CA LEU A 101 11.45 2.75 10.32
C LEU A 101 12.42 3.72 11.03
N THR A 102 11.98 4.31 12.15
CA THR A 102 12.83 5.18 12.98
C THR A 102 13.93 4.40 13.70
N ASN A 103 13.78 3.08 13.84
CA ASN A 103 14.87 2.18 14.18
C ASN A 103 15.47 1.59 12.90
N THR A 104 16.32 2.38 12.24
CA THR A 104 16.90 2.05 10.93
C THR A 104 17.56 0.67 10.90
N SER A 105 18.30 0.30 11.96
CA SER A 105 18.97 -1.00 12.04
C SER A 105 17.99 -2.17 12.06
N ALA A 106 16.90 -2.07 12.82
CA ALA A 106 15.86 -3.10 12.86
C ALA A 106 15.11 -3.19 11.52
N ALA A 107 14.79 -2.04 10.90
CA ALA A 107 14.14 -2.01 9.59
C ALA A 107 15.02 -2.64 8.50
N LEU A 108 16.32 -2.32 8.45
CA LEU A 108 17.26 -2.91 7.48
C LEU A 108 17.43 -4.41 7.68
N ALA A 109 17.50 -4.88 8.92
CA ALA A 109 17.57 -6.31 9.23
C ALA A 109 16.31 -7.06 8.75
N GLU A 110 15.13 -6.46 8.94
CA GLU A 110 13.88 -7.07 8.49
C GLU A 110 13.72 -7.01 6.96
N ILE A 111 14.16 -5.94 6.29
CA ILE A 111 14.20 -5.88 4.81
C ILE A 111 15.02 -7.04 4.26
N ALA A 112 16.22 -7.25 4.80
CA ALA A 112 17.09 -8.33 4.35
C ALA A 112 16.42 -9.69 4.59
N TYR A 113 15.89 -9.95 5.78
CA TYR A 113 15.25 -11.22 6.07
C TYR A 113 14.01 -11.47 5.21
N ALA A 114 13.10 -10.50 5.13
CA ALA A 114 11.82 -10.70 4.44
C ALA A 114 11.99 -10.84 2.92
N LEU A 115 12.83 -10.01 2.30
CA LEU A 115 13.03 -10.05 0.84
C LEU A 115 14.04 -11.13 0.42
N ASP A 116 15.12 -11.31 1.18
CA ASP A 116 16.22 -12.18 0.77
C ASP A 116 16.03 -13.62 1.27
N GLU A 117 15.49 -13.84 2.47
CA GLU A 117 15.27 -15.19 3.02
C GLU A 117 13.84 -15.68 2.76
N LEU A 118 12.83 -14.91 3.19
CA LEU A 118 11.42 -15.31 3.04
C LEU A 118 10.88 -15.11 1.63
N LYS A 119 11.60 -14.38 0.75
CA LYS A 119 11.17 -14.08 -0.63
C LYS A 119 9.80 -13.40 -0.69
N ALA A 120 9.53 -12.46 0.22
CA ALA A 120 8.32 -11.64 0.18
C ALA A 120 8.17 -10.93 -1.18
N ASP A 121 6.94 -10.67 -1.60
CA ASP A 121 6.63 -10.04 -2.88
C ASP A 121 6.92 -8.53 -2.89
N GLY A 122 7.13 -7.96 -1.71
CA GLY A 122 7.48 -6.57 -1.47
C GLY A 122 7.39 -6.25 0.01
N VAL A 123 7.28 -4.97 0.34
CA VAL A 123 7.11 -4.49 1.73
C VAL A 123 5.94 -3.53 1.83
N THR A 124 5.26 -3.51 2.99
CA THR A 124 4.29 -2.47 3.33
C THR A 124 4.99 -1.39 4.12
N LEU A 125 4.92 -0.14 3.64
CA LEU A 125 5.30 1.04 4.40
C LEU A 125 4.07 1.87 4.74
N PHE A 126 4.02 2.43 5.94
CA PHE A 126 2.99 3.40 6.30
C PHE A 126 3.41 4.82 5.91
N THR A 127 2.44 5.71 5.75
CA THR A 127 2.67 7.10 5.32
C THR A 127 3.62 7.87 6.23
N ARG A 128 3.67 7.52 7.53
CA ARG A 128 4.57 8.09 8.52
C ARG A 128 4.91 7.08 9.63
N TYR A 129 5.96 7.39 10.40
CA TYR A 129 6.43 6.57 11.52
C TYR A 129 6.74 7.39 12.77
N GLY A 130 6.68 6.73 13.93
CA GLY A 130 6.94 7.34 15.23
C GLY A 130 5.89 8.36 15.68
N GLU A 131 6.21 9.10 16.73
CA GLU A 131 5.29 10.09 17.35
C GLU A 131 5.23 11.42 16.57
N GLY A 132 6.19 11.66 15.68
CA GLY A 132 6.30 12.89 14.90
C GLY A 132 5.80 12.76 13.45
N HIS A 133 6.10 13.80 12.66
CA HIS A 133 5.77 13.87 11.23
C HIS A 133 6.84 13.22 10.35
N THR A 134 7.38 12.07 10.76
CA THR A 134 8.41 11.35 9.98
C THR A 134 7.75 10.63 8.81
N TYR A 135 7.39 11.41 7.78
CA TYR A 135 6.88 10.91 6.50
C TYR A 135 7.99 10.28 5.68
N LEU A 136 7.60 9.49 4.66
CA LEU A 136 8.52 8.65 3.89
C LEU A 136 9.67 9.38 3.16
N GLY A 137 9.54 10.68 2.87
CA GLY A 137 10.63 11.50 2.31
C GLY A 137 11.65 12.04 3.32
N HIS A 138 11.54 11.66 4.61
CA HIS A 138 12.44 12.17 5.65
C HIS A 138 13.86 11.64 5.47
N ALA A 139 14.88 12.49 5.70
CA ALA A 139 16.28 12.16 5.45
C ALA A 139 16.78 10.92 6.23
N ASP A 140 16.27 10.72 7.44
CA ASP A 140 16.61 9.54 8.27
C ASP A 140 16.17 8.21 7.64
N LEU A 141 15.24 8.24 6.68
CA LEU A 141 14.75 7.05 5.99
C LEU A 141 15.52 6.76 4.69
N ILE A 142 16.48 7.60 4.30
CA ILE A 142 17.31 7.39 3.10
C ILE A 142 18.01 6.02 3.08
N PRO A 143 18.62 5.52 4.18
CA PRO A 143 19.24 4.19 4.19
C PRO A 143 18.26 3.06 3.86
N ILE A 144 17.00 3.20 4.30
CA ILE A 144 15.93 2.23 4.07
C ILE A 144 15.52 2.25 2.59
N TRP A 145 15.33 3.44 2.02
CA TRP A 145 15.05 3.58 0.59
C TRP A 145 16.15 3.00 -0.29
N LYS A 146 17.42 3.27 0.03
CA LYS A 146 18.56 2.67 -0.68
C LYS A 146 18.52 1.15 -0.64
N ALA A 147 18.26 0.55 0.52
CA ALA A 147 18.17 -0.90 0.66
C ALA A 147 17.02 -1.53 -0.13
N LEU A 148 15.87 -0.85 -0.22
CA LEU A 148 14.73 -1.26 -1.05
C LEU A 148 15.03 -1.09 -2.54
N ASN A 149 15.68 0.01 -2.91
CA ASN A 149 16.03 0.33 -4.29
C ASN A 149 17.09 -0.62 -4.86
N ASP A 150 18.07 -1.04 -4.06
CA ASP A 150 19.06 -2.03 -4.45
C ASP A 150 18.44 -3.40 -4.77
N ARG A 151 17.30 -3.70 -4.15
CA ARG A 151 16.48 -4.90 -4.41
C ARG A 151 15.41 -4.67 -5.48
N GLU A 152 15.32 -3.44 -5.98
CA GLU A 152 14.25 -2.97 -6.86
C GLU A 152 12.85 -3.36 -6.35
N ALA A 153 12.66 -3.25 -5.04
CA ALA A 153 11.53 -3.82 -4.33
C ALA A 153 10.18 -3.23 -4.78
N VAL A 154 9.13 -4.04 -4.68
CA VAL A 154 7.75 -3.52 -4.69
C VAL A 154 7.46 -2.96 -3.29
N VAL A 155 6.98 -1.72 -3.23
CA VAL A 155 6.71 -1.02 -1.98
C VAL A 155 5.25 -0.59 -1.98
N PHE A 156 4.45 -1.19 -1.11
CA PHE A 156 3.06 -0.82 -0.91
C PHE A 156 2.95 0.25 0.18
N ILE A 157 2.59 1.48 -0.21
CA ILE A 157 2.40 2.60 0.73
C ILE A 157 0.94 2.63 1.14
N HIS A 158 0.69 2.20 2.37
CA HIS A 158 -0.63 2.22 3.00
C HIS A 158 -0.78 3.43 3.94
N PRO A 159 -1.93 4.10 3.99
CA PRO A 159 -2.16 5.16 4.95
C PRO A 159 -2.18 4.65 6.39
N THR A 160 -1.77 5.51 7.30
CA THR A 160 -2.04 5.36 8.73
C THR A 160 -2.59 6.68 9.26
N HIS A 161 -3.05 6.69 10.50
CA HIS A 161 -3.54 7.88 11.20
C HIS A 161 -2.53 9.05 11.14
N ALA A 162 -3.01 10.29 11.06
CA ALA A 162 -2.16 11.48 11.21
C ALA A 162 -1.58 11.56 12.64
N VAL A 163 -0.59 12.43 12.86
CA VAL A 163 -0.01 12.64 14.21
C VAL A 163 -1.07 13.13 15.18
N ASP A 164 -1.90 14.08 14.74
CA ASP A 164 -3.11 14.48 15.46
C ASP A 164 -4.26 13.58 15.03
N THR A 165 -4.75 12.75 15.95
CA THR A 165 -5.89 11.86 15.72
C THR A 165 -7.21 12.46 16.16
N THR A 166 -7.23 13.73 16.58
CA THR A 166 -8.45 14.45 16.94
C THR A 166 -9.39 14.49 15.75
N LEU A 167 -10.59 13.93 15.91
CA LEU A 167 -11.60 13.96 14.86
C LEU A 167 -12.07 15.39 14.61
N VAL A 168 -12.04 15.82 13.35
CA VAL A 168 -12.62 17.10 12.91
C VAL A 168 -14.11 17.16 13.25
N ALA A 169 -14.82 16.06 13.02
CA ALA A 169 -16.20 15.85 13.46
C ALA A 169 -16.45 14.36 13.74
N PRO A 170 -17.33 13.99 14.69
CA PRO A 170 -17.56 12.60 15.07
C PRO A 170 -18.06 11.69 13.92
N ASN A 171 -18.70 12.25 12.90
CA ASN A 171 -19.24 11.53 11.74
C ASN A 171 -18.32 11.57 10.51
N LEU A 172 -17.07 12.03 10.67
CA LEU A 172 -16.04 12.00 9.64
C LEU A 172 -14.97 10.96 10.03
N PRO A 173 -15.16 9.68 9.68
CA PRO A 173 -14.20 8.65 10.00
C PRO A 173 -12.91 8.85 9.18
N GLN A 174 -11.77 8.81 9.86
CA GLN A 174 -10.46 9.06 9.24
C GLN A 174 -10.16 8.20 8.00
N PRO A 175 -10.54 6.91 7.93
CA PRO A 175 -10.31 6.11 6.71
C PRO A 175 -11.00 6.65 5.45
N ILE A 176 -12.12 7.38 5.59
CA ILE A 176 -12.88 7.90 4.44
C ILE A 176 -12.28 9.22 3.94
N THR A 177 -11.81 10.08 4.83
CA THR A 177 -11.34 11.42 4.49
C THR A 177 -9.83 11.54 4.64
N ASP A 178 -9.29 11.29 5.82
CA ASP A 178 -7.93 11.65 6.19
C ASP A 178 -6.88 10.71 5.60
N TYR A 179 -7.18 9.42 5.52
CA TYR A 179 -6.24 8.40 5.03
C TYR A 179 -5.85 8.63 3.55
N PRO A 180 -6.78 8.90 2.61
CA PRO A 180 -6.43 9.36 1.26
C PRO A 180 -5.52 10.61 1.23
N HIS A 181 -5.73 11.56 2.15
CA HIS A 181 -4.84 12.72 2.26
C HIS A 181 -3.46 12.35 2.81
N GLU A 182 -3.36 11.39 3.73
CA GLU A 182 -2.09 10.88 4.23
C GLU A 182 -1.26 10.20 3.13
N THR A 183 -1.89 9.37 2.28
CA THR A 183 -1.23 8.80 1.08
C THR A 183 -0.68 9.91 0.19
N THR A 184 -1.48 10.95 -0.02
CA THR A 184 -1.09 12.11 -0.84
C THR A 184 0.09 12.86 -0.22
N ARG A 185 0.08 13.12 1.08
CA ARG A 185 1.19 13.78 1.80
C ARG A 185 2.48 12.97 1.69
N ALA A 186 2.41 11.65 1.87
CA ALA A 186 3.58 10.78 1.74
C ALA A 186 4.17 10.83 0.32
N ALA A 187 3.33 10.72 -0.72
CA ALA A 187 3.77 10.78 -2.11
C ALA A 187 4.37 12.15 -2.47
N VAL A 188 3.72 13.25 -2.09
CA VAL A 188 4.24 14.62 -2.30
C VAL A 188 5.55 14.81 -1.56
N HIS A 189 5.69 14.29 -0.34
CA HIS A 189 6.94 14.41 0.41
C HIS A 189 8.08 13.63 -0.23
N LEU A 190 7.83 12.44 -0.79
CA LEU A 190 8.83 11.69 -1.56
C LEU A 190 9.35 12.47 -2.78
N ILE A 191 8.45 13.17 -3.48
CA ILE A 191 8.81 14.01 -4.63
C ILE A 191 9.58 15.25 -4.16
N ALA A 192 9.04 15.99 -3.18
CA ALA A 192 9.61 17.27 -2.73
C ALA A 192 10.96 17.09 -2.02
N SER A 193 11.22 15.94 -1.41
CA SER A 193 12.50 15.61 -0.78
C SER A 193 13.56 15.05 -1.74
N ASN A 194 13.26 14.90 -3.03
CA ASN A 194 14.07 14.15 -4.00
C ASN A 194 14.26 12.65 -3.69
N THR A 195 13.70 12.13 -2.60
CA THR A 195 13.86 10.73 -2.19
C THR A 195 13.42 9.76 -3.29
N LEU A 196 12.30 10.03 -3.97
CA LEU A 196 11.82 9.19 -5.07
C LEU A 196 12.86 9.08 -6.19
N LYS A 197 13.31 10.23 -6.69
CA LYS A 197 14.27 10.34 -7.80
C LYS A 197 15.66 9.81 -7.44
N GLU A 198 16.16 10.10 -6.24
CA GLU A 198 17.56 9.84 -5.88
C GLU A 198 17.78 8.52 -5.14
N HIS A 199 16.77 8.00 -4.45
CA HIS A 199 16.92 6.87 -3.53
C HIS A 199 15.91 5.75 -3.73
N ALA A 200 14.83 5.97 -4.47
CA ALA A 200 13.79 4.97 -4.74
C ALA A 200 13.49 4.76 -6.23
N SER A 201 14.33 5.26 -7.13
CA SER A 201 14.14 5.23 -8.60
C SER A 201 13.90 3.85 -9.22
N LYS A 202 14.35 2.77 -8.58
CA LYS A 202 14.15 1.38 -9.03
C LYS A 202 13.01 0.66 -8.30
N CYS A 203 12.48 1.27 -7.24
CA CYS A 203 11.35 0.71 -6.50
C CYS A 203 10.08 0.81 -7.34
N LYS A 204 9.19 -0.17 -7.19
CA LYS A 204 7.84 -0.16 -7.78
C LYS A 204 6.89 0.22 -6.67
N ILE A 205 6.64 1.52 -6.52
CA ILE A 205 5.89 2.06 -5.39
C ILE A 205 4.40 2.08 -5.73
N ILE A 206 3.59 1.34 -4.98
CA ILE A 206 2.13 1.30 -5.08
C ILE A 206 1.55 2.26 -4.05
N LEU A 207 0.74 3.23 -4.48
CA LEU A 207 0.00 4.12 -3.61
C LEU A 207 -1.43 3.60 -3.41
N SER A 208 -1.87 3.54 -2.15
CA SER A 208 -3.23 3.12 -1.82
C SER A 208 -4.33 4.04 -2.34
N HIS A 209 -5.49 3.44 -2.66
CA HIS A 209 -6.74 4.15 -2.95
C HIS A 209 -6.60 5.18 -4.07
N ALA A 210 -6.13 4.74 -5.23
CA ALA A 210 -5.87 5.57 -6.40
C ALA A 210 -4.87 6.72 -6.14
N GLY A 211 -3.96 6.57 -5.16
CA GLY A 211 -3.05 7.65 -4.76
C GLY A 211 -3.71 8.70 -3.86
N GLY A 212 -4.88 8.38 -3.31
CA GLY A 212 -5.67 9.28 -2.49
C GLY A 212 -6.18 10.49 -3.27
N THR A 213 -5.80 11.69 -2.85
CA THR A 213 -6.15 12.94 -3.54
C THR A 213 -5.06 13.45 -4.48
N LEU A 214 -3.91 12.74 -4.58
CA LEU A 214 -2.78 13.15 -5.43
C LEU A 214 -3.19 13.43 -6.88
N PRO A 215 -3.93 12.55 -7.59
CA PRO A 215 -4.28 12.81 -9.00
C PRO A 215 -5.11 14.09 -9.16
N TYR A 216 -5.97 14.39 -8.20
CA TYR A 216 -6.80 15.59 -8.21
C TYR A 216 -5.97 16.87 -8.00
N ILE A 217 -4.98 16.82 -7.10
CA ILE A 217 -4.14 17.98 -6.79
C ILE A 217 -2.82 18.03 -7.54
N ALA A 218 -2.55 17.12 -8.49
CA ALA A 218 -1.25 16.99 -9.15
C ALA A 218 -0.73 18.32 -9.71
N ASN A 219 -1.58 19.06 -10.43
CA ASN A 219 -1.25 20.40 -10.95
C ASN A 219 -0.99 21.46 -9.86
N ARG A 220 -1.54 21.29 -8.66
CA ARG A 220 -1.23 22.16 -7.52
C ARG A 220 0.13 21.82 -6.94
N VAL A 221 0.53 20.55 -6.93
CA VAL A 221 1.88 20.12 -6.51
C VAL A 221 2.95 20.73 -7.41
N THR A 222 2.68 20.90 -8.71
CA THR A 222 3.64 21.53 -9.63
C THR A 222 3.88 23.01 -9.37
N ALA A 223 3.16 23.65 -8.44
CA ALA A 223 3.40 25.04 -8.04
C ALA A 223 4.49 25.16 -6.96
N LEU A 224 4.99 24.05 -6.38
CA LEU A 224 6.08 24.06 -5.40
C LEU A 224 7.34 24.82 -5.88
N PRO A 225 7.78 24.68 -7.15
CA PRO A 225 8.90 25.46 -7.67
C PRO A 225 8.60 26.96 -7.76
N ASP A 226 7.38 27.33 -8.17
CA ASP A 226 6.96 28.74 -8.31
C ASP A 226 6.97 29.50 -6.97
N VAL A 227 6.79 28.78 -5.86
CA VAL A 227 6.87 29.32 -4.49
C VAL A 227 8.23 29.10 -3.83
N GLY A 228 9.24 28.64 -4.58
CA GLY A 228 10.62 28.47 -4.11
C GLY A 228 10.81 27.34 -3.10
N MET A 229 9.91 26.36 -3.05
CA MET A 229 9.97 25.23 -2.11
C MET A 229 10.65 23.99 -2.70
N LEU A 230 10.91 23.97 -4.01
CA LEU A 230 11.46 22.81 -4.71
C LEU A 230 12.20 23.24 -5.98
N ASP A 231 13.42 22.75 -6.19
CA ASP A 231 14.16 22.94 -7.44
C ASP A 231 13.90 21.77 -8.40
N LYS A 232 12.72 21.78 -9.04
CA LYS A 232 12.29 20.83 -10.07
C LYS A 232 11.40 21.53 -11.09
N SER A 233 11.39 21.04 -12.34
CA SER A 233 10.40 21.51 -13.32
C SER A 233 9.00 20.93 -13.04
N ARG A 234 7.98 21.58 -13.60
CA ARG A 234 6.60 21.07 -13.62
C ARG A 234 6.52 19.67 -14.23
N GLU A 235 7.24 19.46 -15.34
CA GLU A 235 7.27 18.20 -16.08
C GLU A 235 7.95 17.09 -15.27
N GLU A 236 9.02 17.39 -14.54
CA GLU A 236 9.67 16.43 -13.64
C GLU A 236 8.71 15.95 -12.53
N ILE A 237 7.97 16.88 -11.92
CA ILE A 237 6.99 16.55 -10.88
C ILE A 237 5.87 15.67 -11.44
N LEU A 238 5.34 16.01 -12.62
CA LEU A 238 4.29 15.21 -13.26
C LEU A 238 4.80 13.82 -13.67
N ALA A 239 6.04 13.72 -14.14
CA ALA A 239 6.66 12.43 -14.48
C ALA A 239 6.85 11.55 -13.22
N GLU A 240 7.26 12.15 -12.10
CA GLU A 240 7.36 11.43 -10.82
C GLU A 240 5.99 10.97 -10.31
N ILE A 241 4.95 11.82 -10.39
CA ILE A 241 3.57 11.42 -10.07
C ILE A 241 3.13 10.25 -10.97
N GLY A 242 3.41 10.32 -12.27
CA GLY A 242 3.07 9.27 -13.24
C GLY A 242 3.83 7.95 -13.04
N SER A 243 4.96 7.97 -12.32
CA SER A 243 5.81 6.79 -12.09
C SER A 243 5.29 5.85 -10.99
N PHE A 244 4.40 6.32 -10.12
CA PHE A 244 3.77 5.46 -9.11
C PHE A 244 2.85 4.42 -9.75
N TYR A 245 2.70 3.29 -9.08
CA TYR A 245 1.58 2.38 -9.28
C TYR A 245 0.42 2.81 -8.37
N PHE A 246 -0.80 2.50 -8.77
CA PHE A 246 -2.01 2.89 -8.05
C PHE A 246 -2.91 1.68 -7.90
N ASP A 247 -3.14 1.20 -6.68
CA ASP A 247 -4.25 0.28 -6.47
C ASP A 247 -5.57 1.04 -6.50
N LEU A 248 -6.64 0.38 -6.94
CA LEU A 248 -7.95 0.99 -7.08
C LEU A 248 -8.90 0.65 -5.93
N ALA A 249 -8.38 0.21 -4.77
CA ALA A 249 -9.21 -0.16 -3.64
C ALA A 249 -10.07 1.02 -3.21
N LEU A 250 -11.40 0.82 -3.28
CA LEU A 250 -12.42 1.83 -2.97
C LEU A 250 -12.32 3.11 -3.82
N SER A 251 -11.69 3.06 -5.00
CA SER A 251 -11.43 4.24 -5.86
C SER A 251 -11.44 3.89 -7.36
N SER A 252 -12.32 2.98 -7.77
CA SER A 252 -12.32 2.37 -9.09
C SER A 252 -13.44 2.87 -10.04
N SER A 253 -13.95 4.08 -9.82
CA SER A 253 -14.93 4.66 -10.76
C SER A 253 -14.28 5.03 -12.10
N GLN A 254 -15.10 5.15 -13.15
CA GLN A 254 -14.61 5.54 -14.47
C GLN A 254 -13.89 6.89 -14.44
N GLU A 255 -14.42 7.86 -13.69
CA GLU A 255 -13.85 9.21 -13.57
C GLU A 255 -12.49 9.17 -12.87
N THR A 256 -12.36 8.38 -11.80
CA THR A 256 -11.08 8.22 -11.10
C THR A 256 -10.03 7.58 -11.99
N ILE A 257 -10.40 6.53 -12.74
CA ILE A 257 -9.48 5.85 -13.65
C ILE A 257 -9.07 6.78 -14.80
N GLN A 258 -10.00 7.53 -15.38
CA GLN A 258 -9.68 8.52 -16.43
C GLN A 258 -8.76 9.63 -15.91
N LEU A 259 -8.96 10.09 -14.67
CA LEU A 259 -8.07 11.06 -14.04
C LEU A 259 -6.66 10.50 -13.86
N LEU A 260 -6.52 9.25 -13.42
CA LEU A 260 -5.22 8.59 -13.31
C LEU A 260 -4.54 8.46 -14.67
N LEU A 261 -5.26 8.02 -15.69
CA LEU A 261 -4.75 7.86 -17.06
C LEU A 261 -4.33 9.18 -17.72
N HIS A 262 -4.64 10.33 -17.13
CA HIS A 262 -4.09 11.62 -17.55
C HIS A 262 -2.62 11.80 -17.13
N TYR A 263 -2.19 11.15 -16.05
CA TYR A 263 -0.84 11.30 -15.48
C TYR A 263 0.01 10.04 -15.59
N THR A 264 -0.61 8.87 -15.64
CA THR A 264 0.08 7.57 -15.76
C THR A 264 -0.53 6.75 -16.90
N THR A 265 0.03 5.56 -17.12
CA THR A 265 -0.39 4.64 -18.17
C THR A 265 -1.22 3.49 -17.59
N PRO A 266 -2.00 2.77 -18.43
CA PRO A 266 -2.79 1.63 -17.97
C PRO A 266 -2.00 0.55 -17.24
N ASP A 267 -0.69 0.42 -17.50
CA ASP A 267 0.17 -0.59 -16.87
C ASP A 267 0.58 -0.28 -15.42
N HIS A 268 0.24 0.91 -14.92
CA HIS A 268 0.48 1.34 -13.54
C HIS A 268 -0.74 1.20 -12.62
N LEU A 269 -1.86 0.71 -13.14
CA LEU A 269 -3.11 0.55 -12.38
C LEU A 269 -3.29 -0.89 -11.92
N LEU A 270 -3.66 -1.09 -10.65
CA LEU A 270 -3.78 -2.40 -10.02
C LEU A 270 -5.15 -2.57 -9.37
N PHE A 271 -5.70 -3.78 -9.41
CA PHE A 271 -6.88 -4.10 -8.62
C PHE A 271 -6.52 -4.25 -7.12
N GLY A 272 -7.36 -3.69 -6.26
CA GLY A 272 -7.27 -3.79 -4.81
C GLY A 272 -8.67 -3.81 -4.18
N SER A 273 -8.83 -4.45 -3.02
CA SER A 273 -10.14 -4.54 -2.34
C SER A 273 -10.26 -3.76 -1.03
N ASP A 274 -9.16 -3.63 -0.27
CA ASP A 274 -9.12 -3.16 1.11
C ASP A 274 -9.91 -4.06 2.10
N TYR A 275 -10.11 -5.34 1.75
CA TYR A 275 -10.69 -6.34 2.65
C TYR A 275 -9.73 -6.63 3.83
N PRO A 276 -10.21 -6.92 5.06
CA PRO A 276 -11.60 -6.97 5.53
C PRO A 276 -12.14 -5.65 6.08
N TYR A 277 -11.36 -4.56 6.04
CA TYR A 277 -11.79 -3.26 6.56
C TYR A 277 -12.92 -2.66 5.71
N ALA A 278 -12.82 -2.83 4.39
CA ALA A 278 -13.92 -2.64 3.48
C ALA A 278 -14.89 -3.85 3.57
N PRO A 279 -16.16 -3.63 3.95
CA PRO A 279 -17.15 -4.70 3.98
C PRO A 279 -17.36 -5.28 2.57
N PRO A 280 -17.65 -6.58 2.40
CA PRO A 280 -17.82 -7.20 1.08
C PRO A 280 -18.78 -6.44 0.15
N LYS A 281 -19.91 -5.95 0.68
CA LYS A 281 -20.88 -5.15 -0.09
C LYS A 281 -20.27 -3.87 -0.67
N LEU A 282 -19.39 -3.22 0.08
CA LEU A 282 -18.68 -2.02 -0.37
C LEU A 282 -17.68 -2.36 -1.46
N VAL A 283 -16.88 -3.41 -1.26
CA VAL A 283 -15.92 -3.87 -2.26
C VAL A 283 -16.62 -4.27 -3.56
N THR A 284 -17.68 -5.07 -3.49
CA THR A 284 -18.46 -5.49 -4.67
C THR A 284 -18.96 -4.28 -5.46
N ARG A 285 -19.43 -3.23 -4.78
CA ARG A 285 -19.85 -1.99 -5.45
C ARG A 285 -18.72 -1.36 -6.28
N PHE A 286 -17.51 -1.28 -5.74
CA PHE A 286 -16.36 -0.72 -6.44
C PHE A 286 -15.82 -1.66 -7.54
N ALA A 287 -15.80 -2.97 -7.31
CA ALA A 287 -15.48 -3.94 -8.34
C ALA A 287 -16.45 -3.85 -9.54
N GLU A 288 -17.75 -3.68 -9.27
CA GLU A 288 -18.75 -3.45 -10.33
C GLU A 288 -18.56 -2.12 -11.06
N MET A 289 -18.13 -1.06 -10.38
CA MET A 289 -17.78 0.21 -11.03
C MET A 289 -16.62 0.02 -11.99
N LEU A 290 -15.60 -0.74 -11.60
CA LEU A 290 -14.49 -1.11 -12.47
C LEU A 290 -15.00 -1.92 -13.66
N ASP A 291 -15.77 -3.00 -13.43
CA ASP A 291 -16.28 -3.88 -14.49
C ASP A 291 -17.14 -3.14 -15.53
N LYS A 292 -17.87 -2.11 -15.11
CA LYS A 292 -18.75 -1.30 -15.97
C LYS A 292 -18.05 -0.10 -16.61
N ALA A 293 -16.82 0.22 -16.23
CA ALA A 293 -16.08 1.34 -16.77
C ALA A 293 -15.74 1.14 -18.25
N ASP A 294 -15.96 2.16 -19.07
CA ASP A 294 -15.65 2.14 -20.51
C ASP A 294 -14.15 2.38 -20.75
N LEU A 295 -13.35 1.32 -20.58
CA LEU A 295 -11.89 1.32 -20.68
C LEU A 295 -11.37 0.43 -21.84
N GLY A 296 -12.23 -0.42 -22.40
CA GLY A 296 -11.85 -1.49 -23.31
C GLY A 296 -11.25 -2.71 -22.61
N ASP A 297 -11.37 -3.89 -23.25
CA ASP A 297 -11.01 -5.18 -22.66
C ASP A 297 -9.53 -5.30 -22.27
N GLU A 298 -8.64 -4.61 -22.99
CA GLU A 298 -7.20 -4.63 -22.71
C GLU A 298 -6.89 -3.97 -21.36
N ILE A 299 -7.35 -2.73 -21.16
CA ILE A 299 -7.12 -2.00 -19.90
C ILE A 299 -7.75 -2.75 -18.73
N GLN A 300 -8.94 -3.33 -18.92
CA GLN A 300 -9.58 -4.17 -17.90
C GLN A 300 -8.70 -5.36 -17.49
N ARG A 301 -8.13 -6.09 -18.44
CA ARG A 301 -7.23 -7.22 -18.13
C ARG A 301 -5.95 -6.77 -17.43
N LEU A 302 -5.38 -5.65 -17.87
CA LEU A 302 -4.21 -5.02 -17.25
C LEU A 302 -4.45 -4.75 -15.77
N ILE A 303 -5.51 -4.00 -15.46
CA ILE A 303 -5.90 -3.64 -14.08
C ILE A 303 -6.20 -4.89 -13.25
N ASN A 304 -7.00 -5.81 -13.80
CA ASN A 304 -7.49 -6.94 -13.04
C ASN A 304 -6.39 -7.95 -12.67
N SER A 305 -5.36 -8.12 -13.49
CA SER A 305 -4.33 -9.13 -13.19
C SER A 305 -2.97 -8.93 -13.88
N GLU A 306 -2.94 -8.50 -15.15
CA GLU A 306 -1.69 -8.59 -15.92
C GLU A 306 -0.61 -7.62 -15.41
N ASN A 307 -1.00 -6.46 -14.84
CA ASN A 307 -0.05 -5.54 -14.22
C ASN A 307 0.55 -6.11 -12.94
N ALA A 308 -0.27 -6.71 -12.07
CA ALA A 308 0.24 -7.39 -10.88
C ALA A 308 1.17 -8.56 -11.26
N LEU A 309 0.90 -9.29 -12.35
CA LEU A 309 1.83 -10.30 -12.86
C LEU A 309 3.18 -9.72 -13.32
N LYS A 310 3.25 -8.45 -13.74
CA LYS A 310 4.52 -7.76 -14.03
C LYS A 310 5.29 -7.44 -12.76
N LEU A 311 4.60 -7.04 -11.69
CA LEU A 311 5.22 -6.77 -10.40
C LEU A 311 5.68 -8.04 -9.68
N PHE A 312 4.97 -9.16 -9.86
CA PHE A 312 5.23 -10.41 -9.15
C PHE A 312 5.51 -11.57 -10.14
N PRO A 313 6.71 -11.64 -10.73
CA PRO A 313 7.05 -12.65 -11.75
C PRO A 313 6.84 -14.09 -11.31
N ARG A 314 6.89 -14.40 -10.01
CA ARG A 314 6.63 -15.75 -9.49
C ARG A 314 5.22 -16.24 -9.82
N LEU A 315 4.23 -15.35 -9.86
CA LEU A 315 2.85 -15.69 -10.14
C LEU A 315 2.62 -16.06 -11.61
N ARG A 316 3.50 -15.66 -12.52
CA ARG A 316 3.41 -16.05 -13.94
C ARG A 316 3.72 -17.53 -14.16
N LYS A 317 4.52 -18.12 -13.28
CA LYS A 317 5.00 -19.52 -13.38
C LYS A 317 4.09 -20.52 -12.65
N ALA A 318 3.12 -20.01 -11.89
CA ALA A 318 2.18 -20.76 -11.07
C ALA A 318 0.85 -20.97 -11.81
#